data_AF-A0A835SEM1-F1
#
_entry.id   AF-A0A835SEM1-F1
#
_cell.length_a   1.000
_cell.length_b   1.000
_cell.length_c   1.000
_cell.angle_alpha   90.00
_cell.angle_beta   90.00
_cell.angle_gamma   90.00
#
_symmetry.space_group_name_H-M   'P 1'
#
loop_
_entity.id
_entity.type
_entity.pdbx_description
1 polymer ?
#
loop_
_entity_poly.entity_id
_entity_poly.type
_entity_poly.pdbx_seq_one_letter_code
_entity_poly.pdbx_strand_id
1 'polypeptide(L)' 'MIEGIEASPKPVVAAINGVCMGGGLELALACHYRVAAETARIGLTEVTLGVLPGGGGTQRLPRLIGAKAGLELM' A
#
# COMPACT_ATOMS: atom_id res chain seq x y z
N MET A 1 11.06 9.44 -1.43
CA MET A 1 11.11 8.30 -2.39
C MET A 1 9.71 7.89 -2.84
N ILE A 2 8.81 7.52 -1.92
CA ILE A 2 7.42 7.12 -2.23
C ILE A 2 6.62 8.24 -2.93
N GLU A 3 6.74 9.49 -2.48
CA GLU A 3 6.09 10.66 -3.11
C GLU A 3 6.51 10.89 -4.57
N GLY A 4 7.74 10.52 -4.93
CA GLY A 4 8.23 10.67 -6.30
C GLY A 4 7.54 9.72 -7.30
N ILE A 5 7.00 8.60 -6.81
CA ILE A 5 6.21 7.68 -7.62
C ILE A 5 4.81 8.26 -7.87
N GLU A 6 4.20 8.81 -6.83
CA GLU A 6 2.88 9.45 -6.90
C GLU A 6 2.90 10.71 -7.78
N ALA A 7 4.01 11.46 -7.75
CA ALA A 7 4.22 12.64 -8.59
C ALA A 7 4.80 12.32 -9.98
N SER A 8 4.98 11.05 -10.34
CA SER A 8 5.61 10.67 -11.61
C SER A 8 4.75 11.16 -12.80
N PRO A 9 5.35 11.82 -13.80
CA PRO A 9 4.64 12.27 -15.00
C PRO A 9 4.22 11.11 -15.92
N LYS A 10 4.70 9.89 -15.64
CA LYS A 10 4.35 8.67 -16.35
C LYS A 10 3.58 7.72 -15.41
N PRO A 11 2.60 6.95 -15.93
CA PRO A 11 1.94 5.91 -15.16
C PRO A 11 2.94 4.90 -14.60
N VAL A 12 2.74 4.51 -13.34
CA VAL A 12 3.54 3.50 -12.64
C VAL A 12 2.61 2.41 -12.16
N VAL A 13 2.95 1.15 -12.49
CA VAL A 13 2.13 -0.02 -12.17
C VAL A 13 2.91 -0.94 -11.23
N ALA A 14 2.35 -1.24 -10.07
CA ALA A 14 2.87 -2.29 -9.18
C ALA A 14 2.33 -3.66 -9.62
N ALA A 15 3.21 -4.55 -10.04
CA ALA A 15 2.89 -5.97 -10.25
C ALA A 15 3.24 -6.77 -9.00
N ILE A 16 2.23 -7.30 -8.32
CA ILE A 16 2.35 -7.95 -7.01
C ILE A 16 2.20 -9.46 -7.18
N ASN A 17 3.26 -10.20 -6.88
CA ASN A 17 3.25 -11.66 -6.81
C ASN A 17 3.77 -12.11 -5.44
N GLY A 18 2.94 -12.85 -4.69
CA GLY A 18 3.26 -13.27 -3.33
C GLY A 18 2.94 -12.21 -2.27
N VAL A 19 3.89 -11.92 -1.38
CA VAL A 19 3.66 -11.11 -0.17
C VAL A 19 4.02 -9.64 -0.40
N CYS A 20 3.10 -8.72 -0.10
CA CYS A 20 3.30 -7.27 -0.16
C CYS A 20 2.79 -6.63 1.13
N MET A 21 3.66 -6.54 2.13
CA MET A 21 3.31 -6.14 3.50
C MET A 21 4.05 -4.89 3.96
N GLY A 22 3.44 -4.14 4.86
CA GLY A 22 3.99 -2.92 5.46
C GLY A 22 4.49 -1.92 4.43
N GLY A 23 5.76 -1.50 4.53
CA GLY A 23 6.38 -0.59 3.57
C GLY A 23 6.31 -1.04 2.09
N GLY A 24 6.22 -2.35 1.82
CA GLY A 24 5.98 -2.87 0.47
C GLY A 24 4.59 -2.51 -0.07
N LEU A 25 3.56 -2.60 0.79
CA LEU A 25 2.21 -2.15 0.45
C LEU A 25 2.15 -0.63 0.39
N GLU A 26 2.86 0.11 1.26
CA GLU A 26 2.93 1.58 1.17
C GLU A 26 3.54 2.06 -0.15
N LEU A 27 4.58 1.36 -0.63
CA LEU A 27 5.16 1.59 -1.95
C LEU A 27 4.15 1.30 -3.07
N ALA A 28 3.46 0.15 -3.01
CA ALA A 28 2.45 -0.22 -4.00
C ALA A 28 1.24 0.73 -4.00
N LEU A 29 0.86 1.28 -2.86
CA LEU A 29 -0.22 2.26 -2.71
C LEU A 29 0.12 3.61 -3.35
N ALA A 30 1.41 3.96 -3.46
CA ALA A 30 1.84 5.17 -4.16
C ALA A 30 1.89 5.01 -5.69
N CYS A 31 1.88 3.78 -6.21
CA CYS A 31 1.74 3.55 -7.65
C CYS A 31 0.36 3.99 -8.15
N HIS A 32 0.27 4.33 -9.43
CA HIS A 32 -0.99 4.73 -10.06
C HIS A 32 -1.94 3.53 -10.21
N TYR A 33 -1.38 2.37 -10.55
CA TYR A 33 -2.11 1.12 -10.72
C TYR A 33 -1.45 -0.02 -9.98
N ARG A 34 -2.24 -1.05 -9.67
CA ARG A 34 -1.80 -2.29 -9.02
C ARG A 34 -2.45 -3.47 -9.74
N VAL A 35 -1.65 -4.49 -10.03
CA VAL A 35 -2.12 -5.79 -10.50
C VAL A 35 -1.54 -6.82 -9.55
N ALA A 36 -2.41 -7.66 -8.96
CA ALA A 36 -2.00 -8.67 -8.01
C ALA A 36 -2.36 -10.07 -8.54
N ALA A 37 -1.45 -11.03 -8.33
CA ALA A 37 -1.79 -12.44 -8.49
C ALA A 37 -2.93 -12.81 -7.51
N GLU A 38 -3.80 -13.75 -7.89
CA GLU A 38 -4.89 -14.22 -7.01
C GLU A 38 -4.37 -14.77 -5.67
N THR A 39 -3.14 -15.28 -5.66
CA THR A 39 -2.46 -15.82 -4.48
C THR A 39 -1.74 -14.77 -3.64
N ALA A 40 -1.78 -13.49 -4.05
CA ALA A 40 -1.09 -12.42 -3.35
C ALA A 40 -1.69 -12.18 -1.96
N ARG A 41 -0.81 -11.85 -1.01
CA ARG A 41 -1.20 -11.48 0.37
C ARG A 41 -0.69 -10.08 0.65
N ILE A 42 -1.60 -9.19 1.01
CA ILE A 42 -1.30 -7.78 1.24
C ILE A 42 -1.86 -7.32 2.59
N GLY A 43 -1.19 -6.37 3.22
CA GLY A 43 -1.62 -5.80 4.50
C GLY A 43 -0.59 -4.84 5.08
N LEU A 44 -1.04 -3.97 5.97
CA LEU A 44 -0.16 -3.17 6.81
C LEU A 44 -0.05 -3.90 8.16
N THR A 45 1.16 -4.22 8.60
CA THR A 45 1.41 -5.06 9.79
C THR A 45 2.23 -4.32 10.85
N GLU A 46 2.52 -3.05 10.63
CA GLU A 46 3.28 -2.17 11.50
C GLU A 46 2.75 -2.16 12.94
N VAL A 47 1.42 -2.24 13.11
CA VAL A 47 0.77 -2.30 14.43
C VAL A 47 1.21 -3.51 15.24
N THR A 48 1.48 -4.65 14.59
CA THR A 48 1.98 -5.86 15.27
C THR A 48 3.39 -5.67 15.84
N LEU A 49 4.11 -4.67 15.35
CA LEU A 49 5.42 -4.24 15.82
C LEU A 49 5.36 -3.01 16.75
N GLY A 50 4.16 -2.56 17.13
CA GLY A 50 3.95 -1.40 17.99
C GLY A 50 4.17 -0.04 17.31
N VAL A 51 4.17 -0.01 15.97
CA VAL A 51 4.33 1.20 15.16
C VAL A 51 3.17 1.37 14.19
N LEU A 52 3.14 2.49 13.46
CA LEU A 52 2.12 2.78 12.46
C LEU A 52 2.73 2.89 11.06
N PRO A 53 1.95 2.71 9.98
CA PRO A 53 2.42 2.86 8.60
C PRO A 53 2.90 4.30 8.31
N GLY A 54 4.22 4.47 8.21
CA GLY A 54 4.88 5.78 8.15
C GLY A 54 5.16 6.31 6.74
N GLY A 55 5.09 5.47 5.72
CA GLY A 55 5.24 5.83 4.30
C GLY A 55 3.97 6.39 3.64
N GLY A 56 2.93 6.68 4.43
CA GLY A 56 1.65 7.23 3.98
C GLY A 56 0.53 6.20 3.85
N GLY A 57 0.72 4.97 4.33
CA GLY A 57 -0.28 3.91 4.34
C GLY A 57 -1.57 4.31 5.07
N THR A 58 -1.46 4.98 6.22
CA THR A 58 -2.61 5.50 6.97
C THR A 58 -3.44 6.52 6.19
N GLN A 59 -2.86 7.12 5.15
CA GLN A 59 -3.47 8.16 4.35
C GLN A 59 -3.99 7.61 3.02
N ARG A 60 -3.19 6.82 2.30
CA ARG A 60 -3.55 6.29 0.98
C ARG A 60 -4.54 5.14 1.07
N LEU A 61 -4.41 4.24 2.06
CA LEU A 61 -5.28 3.06 2.16
C LEU A 61 -6.75 3.45 2.42
N PRO A 62 -7.08 4.32 3.40
CA PRO A 62 -8.47 4.74 3.60
C PRO A 62 -9.08 5.51 2.42
N ARG A 63 -8.26 6.23 1.63
CA ARG A 63 -8.74 6.90 0.41
C ARG A 63 -9.07 5.92 -0.71
N LEU A 64 -8.38 4.78 -0.76
CA LEU A 64 -8.58 3.76 -1.79
C LEU A 64 -9.78 2.86 -1.50
N ILE A 65 -9.93 2.40 -0.25
CA ILE A 65 -10.94 1.38 0.11
C ILE A 65 -11.94 1.84 1.17
N GLY A 66 -11.88 3.10 1.59
CA GLY A 66 -12.71 3.65 2.67
C GLY A 66 -12.11 3.43 4.06
N ALA A 67 -12.54 4.25 5.02
CA ALA A 67 -11.97 4.27 6.38
C ALA A 67 -12.15 2.94 7.14
N LYS A 68 -13.34 2.33 7.07
CA LYS A 68 -13.62 1.08 7.79
C LYS A 68 -12.76 -0.07 7.29
N ALA A 69 -12.79 -0.34 5.98
CA ALA A 69 -11.99 -1.40 5.39
C ALA A 69 -10.49 -1.14 5.52
N GLY A 70 -10.07 0.13 5.43
CA GLY A 70 -8.69 0.53 5.72
C GLY A 70 -8.25 0.20 7.13
N LEU A 71 -9.10 0.45 8.12
CA LEU A 71 -8.83 0.12 9.53
C LEU A 71 -8.75 -1.40 9.77
N GLU A 72 -9.55 -2.21 9.08
CA GLU A 72 -9.51 -3.67 9.20
C GLU A 72 -8.24 -4.30 8.55
N LEU A 73 -7.60 -3.58 7.63
CA LEU A 73 -6.38 -4.00 6.90
C LEU A 73 -5.06 -3.46 7.50
N MET A 74 -5.15 -2.72 8.61
CA MET A 74 -4.03 -2.15 9.39
C MET A 74 -3.90 -2.84 10.75
#